data_AF-A0A2M4AGP2-F1
#
_entry.id   AF-A0A2M4AGP2-F1
#
_cell.length_a   1.000
_cell.length_b   1.000
_cell.length_c   1.000
_cell.angle_alpha   90.00
_cell.angle_beta   90.00
_cell.angle_gamma   90.00
#
_symmetry.space_group_name_H-M   'P 1'
#
loop_
_entity.id
_entity.type
_entity.pdbx_description
1 polymer ?
#
loop_
_entity_poly.entity_id
_entity_poly.type
_entity_poly.pdbx_seq_one_letter_code
_entity_poly.pdbx_strand_id
1 'polypeptide(L)'
;ITDLEGIDTTNACYGGTAALLNAINWVESSSWDGRLALVVCGDIAVYAQRSARPTGGAGAVAMLIGPNAPLCIDRGVRATYMKHAYDFYKPDLSSEYPVVDGKLSIQCYLSALDACYQLYRKKFSERHPDQAPVTLDTFDALIFHSPYCKLVQKSLARIGLNDFVLATAAERTARFPSQIGEQFATVRLEDTYFDRDVEKAFMTQYASVFKAKTARSLHLAAQVGNMYTPSVYSCLVSLLIGSEVDELLGKRIGVFSYGSGLASSMYSLSVTADRERLAEFKRQLNYVQPLLDRRIKVDPADFTALMEIREKNNHAAPYEPSGSVDVLFPGTYYLKAVDSMHRRTYERVPPEQPAS
;
A
#
# COMPACT_ATOMS: atom_id res chain seq x y z
N ILE A 1 -9.28 -26.89 -12.70
CA ILE A 1 -8.90 -26.93 -11.27
C ILE A 1 -10.06 -26.32 -10.51
N THR A 2 -10.70 -27.07 -9.60
CA THR A 2 -11.91 -26.63 -8.86
C THR A 2 -11.75 -26.71 -7.34
N ASP A 3 -10.68 -27.35 -6.86
CA ASP A 3 -10.36 -27.50 -5.45
C ASP A 3 -9.31 -26.45 -5.05
N LEU A 4 -9.79 -25.26 -4.65
CA LEU A 4 -8.99 -24.10 -4.25
C LEU A 4 -9.66 -23.42 -3.05
N GLU A 5 -8.92 -23.24 -1.96
CA GLU A 5 -9.38 -22.49 -0.79
C GLU A 5 -9.28 -20.97 -1.00
N GLY A 6 -10.08 -20.22 -0.24
CA GLY A 6 -10.07 -18.76 -0.24
C GLY A 6 -11.30 -18.14 -0.89
N ILE A 7 -11.67 -16.97 -0.38
CA ILE A 7 -12.77 -16.11 -0.83
C ILE A 7 -12.32 -14.65 -0.67
N ASP A 8 -13.24 -13.70 -0.80
CA ASP A 8 -12.95 -12.28 -0.60
C ASP A 8 -12.81 -11.92 0.88
N THR A 9 -11.93 -10.96 1.18
CA THR A 9 -11.76 -10.37 2.52
C THR A 9 -11.70 -8.85 2.42
N THR A 10 -12.61 -8.18 3.11
CA THR A 10 -12.85 -6.74 2.91
C THR A 10 -12.78 -5.96 4.21
N ASN A 11 -11.86 -5.00 4.25
CA ASN A 11 -11.92 -3.84 5.15
C ASN A 11 -11.16 -2.67 4.49
N ALA A 12 -11.86 -1.83 3.72
CA ALA A 12 -11.28 -0.71 2.98
C ALA A 12 -9.96 -1.12 2.27
N CYS A 13 -8.94 -0.26 2.30
CA CYS A 13 -7.62 -0.53 1.68
C CYS A 13 -6.80 -1.66 2.36
N TYR A 14 -7.29 -2.29 3.43
CA TYR A 14 -6.56 -3.34 4.15
C TYR A 14 -6.80 -4.76 3.60
N GLY A 15 -7.83 -4.97 2.77
CA GLY A 15 -8.24 -6.30 2.28
C GLY A 15 -7.11 -7.11 1.65
N GLY A 16 -6.25 -6.48 0.83
CA GLY A 16 -5.08 -7.14 0.24
C GLY A 16 -4.07 -7.67 1.27
N THR A 17 -3.85 -6.93 2.36
CA THR A 17 -3.00 -7.38 3.47
C THR A 17 -3.64 -8.49 4.26
N ALA A 18 -4.96 -8.45 4.50
CA ALA A 18 -5.67 -9.56 5.11
C ALA A 18 -5.51 -10.85 4.28
N ALA A 19 -5.71 -10.76 2.96
CA ALA A 19 -5.55 -11.89 2.05
C ALA A 19 -4.11 -12.42 2.01
N LEU A 20 -3.10 -11.54 1.97
CA LEU A 20 -1.69 -11.92 2.05
C LEU A 20 -1.38 -12.71 3.32
N LEU A 21 -1.83 -12.21 4.46
CA LEU A 21 -1.57 -12.85 5.75
C LEU A 21 -2.33 -14.19 5.87
N ASN A 22 -3.54 -14.29 5.35
CA ASN A 22 -4.28 -15.55 5.28
C ASN A 22 -3.54 -16.58 4.43
N ALA A 23 -3.03 -16.19 3.27
CA ALA A 23 -2.26 -17.05 2.38
C ALA A 23 -0.97 -17.55 3.04
N ILE A 24 -0.21 -16.67 3.72
CA ILE A 24 0.99 -17.06 4.47
C ILE A 24 0.64 -18.05 5.58
N ASN A 25 -0.40 -17.77 6.36
CA ASN A 25 -0.84 -18.68 7.43
C ASN A 25 -1.26 -20.04 6.86
N TRP A 26 -1.95 -20.07 5.71
CA TRP A 26 -2.36 -21.31 5.04
C TRP A 26 -1.14 -22.12 4.59
N VAL A 27 -0.15 -21.50 3.94
CA VAL A 27 1.11 -22.15 3.54
C VAL A 27 1.87 -22.72 4.74
N GLU A 28 1.79 -22.07 5.91
CA GLU A 28 2.44 -22.53 7.15
C GLU A 28 1.57 -23.50 7.98
N SER A 29 0.35 -23.81 7.54
CA SER A 29 -0.60 -24.65 8.29
C SER A 29 -0.47 -26.14 7.99
N SER A 30 -1.11 -26.98 8.82
CA SER A 30 -1.28 -28.41 8.54
C SER A 30 -2.18 -28.72 7.34
N SER A 31 -2.95 -27.72 6.86
CA SER A 31 -3.82 -27.85 5.69
C SER A 31 -3.10 -27.52 4.38
N TRP A 32 -1.83 -27.11 4.43
CA TRP A 32 -1.06 -26.86 3.22
C TRP A 32 -0.84 -28.15 2.44
N ASP A 33 -1.20 -28.15 1.16
CA ASP A 33 -1.14 -29.31 0.27
C ASP A 33 0.06 -29.28 -0.69
N GLY A 34 1.03 -28.40 -0.44
CA GLY A 34 2.23 -28.22 -1.26
C GLY A 34 2.07 -27.25 -2.44
N ARG A 35 0.85 -26.77 -2.75
CA ARG A 35 0.62 -25.80 -3.83
C ARG A 35 0.93 -24.36 -3.41
N LEU A 36 1.07 -23.47 -4.38
CA LEU A 36 1.23 -22.03 -4.13
C LEU A 36 -0.12 -21.39 -3.82
N ALA A 37 -0.11 -20.36 -2.98
CA ALA A 37 -1.28 -19.49 -2.80
C ALA A 37 -1.20 -18.29 -3.74
N LEU A 38 -2.32 -17.89 -4.32
CA LEU A 38 -2.44 -16.69 -5.15
C LEU A 38 -3.28 -15.65 -4.41
N VAL A 39 -2.69 -14.49 -4.15
CA VAL A 39 -3.37 -13.35 -3.53
C VAL A 39 -3.60 -12.31 -4.62
N VAL A 40 -4.84 -11.87 -4.77
CA VAL A 40 -5.19 -10.77 -5.68
C VAL A 40 -5.81 -9.65 -4.86
N CYS A 41 -5.32 -8.43 -5.06
CA CYS A 41 -5.95 -7.22 -4.57
C CYS A 41 -6.16 -6.28 -5.74
N GLY A 42 -7.28 -5.57 -5.76
CA GLY A 42 -7.63 -4.69 -6.87
C GLY A 42 -8.82 -3.81 -6.54
N ASP A 43 -8.76 -2.54 -6.95
CA ASP A 43 -9.85 -1.60 -6.75
C ASP A 43 -9.88 -0.51 -7.83
N ILE A 44 -11.01 0.18 -7.87
CA ILE A 44 -11.24 1.43 -8.60
C ILE A 44 -11.63 2.49 -7.56
N ALA A 45 -10.71 3.41 -7.25
CA ALA A 45 -10.89 4.46 -6.26
C ALA A 45 -11.45 5.73 -6.92
N VAL A 46 -12.74 5.98 -6.71
CA VAL A 46 -13.48 7.13 -7.26
C VAL A 46 -14.16 7.94 -6.16
N TYR A 47 -14.26 9.25 -6.38
CA TYR A 47 -14.75 10.20 -5.37
C TYR A 47 -15.66 11.27 -6.00
N ALA A 48 -16.82 11.50 -5.37
CA ALA A 48 -17.72 12.60 -5.72
C ALA A 48 -17.09 13.97 -5.44
N GLN A 49 -16.50 14.11 -4.25
CA GLN A 49 -16.02 15.39 -3.73
C GLN A 49 -14.87 15.93 -4.58
N ARG A 50 -15.02 17.17 -5.06
CA ARG A 50 -14.05 17.83 -5.95
C ARG A 50 -12.62 17.84 -5.41
N SER A 51 -12.43 18.01 -4.10
CA SER A 51 -11.11 18.02 -3.47
C SER A 51 -10.48 16.63 -3.30
N ALA A 52 -11.29 15.57 -3.28
CA ALA A 52 -10.82 14.18 -3.16
C ALA A 52 -10.67 13.49 -4.52
N ARG A 53 -11.32 14.00 -5.57
CA ARG A 53 -11.23 13.45 -6.94
C ARG A 53 -9.78 13.30 -7.44
N PRO A 54 -8.85 14.25 -7.21
CA PRO A 54 -7.45 14.10 -7.63
C PRO A 54 -6.67 13.00 -6.90
N THR A 55 -7.20 12.45 -5.81
CA THR A 55 -6.58 11.33 -5.08
C THR A 55 -7.14 9.97 -5.49
N GLY A 56 -7.96 9.90 -6.54
CA GLY A 56 -8.42 8.64 -7.12
C GLY A 56 -7.31 7.85 -7.83
N GLY A 57 -7.66 6.69 -8.34
CA GLY A 57 -6.76 5.79 -9.06
C GLY A 57 -7.41 4.42 -9.27
N ALA A 58 -6.76 3.56 -10.04
CA ALA A 58 -7.22 2.19 -10.23
C ALA A 58 -6.04 1.26 -10.49
N GLY A 59 -6.15 0.02 -10.05
CA GLY A 59 -5.12 -0.98 -10.29
C GLY A 59 -5.44 -2.30 -9.61
N ALA A 60 -4.65 -3.31 -9.95
CA ALA A 60 -4.66 -4.61 -9.28
C ALA A 60 -3.23 -5.15 -9.19
N VAL A 61 -2.95 -5.91 -8.13
CA VAL A 61 -1.69 -6.62 -7.93
C VAL A 61 -2.02 -8.06 -7.58
N ALA A 62 -1.32 -9.00 -8.25
CA ALA A 62 -1.36 -10.42 -7.93
C ALA A 62 -0.01 -10.83 -7.33
N MET A 63 -0.04 -11.59 -6.23
CA MET A 63 1.14 -12.06 -5.51
C MET A 63 1.06 -13.58 -5.37
N LEU A 64 2.11 -14.26 -5.82
CA LEU A 64 2.25 -15.70 -5.65
C LEU A 64 3.04 -15.97 -4.36
N ILE A 65 2.47 -16.77 -3.46
CA ILE A 65 2.98 -17.01 -2.11
C ILE A 65 3.37 -18.49 -1.97
N GLY A 66 4.57 -18.73 -1.45
CA GLY A 66 5.10 -20.08 -1.27
C GLY A 66 6.43 -20.08 -0.50
N PRO A 67 6.98 -21.28 -0.24
CA PRO A 67 8.25 -21.43 0.46
C PRO A 67 9.43 -20.92 -0.39
N ASN A 68 10.55 -20.61 0.28
CA ASN A 68 11.82 -20.20 -0.37
C ASN A 68 11.73 -18.91 -1.21
N ALA A 69 10.79 -18.03 -0.88
CA ALA A 69 10.54 -16.78 -1.59
C ALA A 69 11.76 -15.83 -1.57
N PRO A 70 11.96 -15.01 -2.61
CA PRO A 70 12.99 -13.96 -2.62
C PRO A 70 12.66 -12.80 -1.66
N LEU A 71 11.39 -12.65 -1.29
CA LEU A 71 10.90 -11.72 -0.28
C LEU A 71 10.17 -12.53 0.78
N CYS A 72 10.75 -12.63 1.97
CA CYS A 72 10.21 -13.41 3.07
C CYS A 72 9.61 -12.48 4.13
N ILE A 73 8.40 -12.77 4.61
CA ILE A 73 7.87 -12.05 5.77
C ILE A 73 8.67 -12.39 7.03
N ASP A 74 8.99 -11.39 7.85
CA ASP A 74 9.66 -11.61 9.12
C ASP A 74 8.67 -12.21 10.14
N ARG A 75 8.90 -13.47 10.51
CA ARG A 75 8.00 -14.25 11.35
C ARG A 75 7.95 -13.74 12.78
N GLY A 76 6.72 -13.59 13.30
CA GLY A 76 6.46 -13.28 14.71
C GLY A 76 6.53 -11.79 15.07
N VAL A 77 6.84 -10.90 14.12
CA VAL A 77 6.94 -9.45 14.37
C VAL A 77 5.84 -8.62 13.69
N ARG A 78 4.75 -9.27 13.22
CA ARG A 78 3.55 -8.55 12.73
C ARG A 78 2.84 -7.83 13.87
N ALA A 79 2.64 -6.53 13.74
CA ALA A 79 1.87 -5.70 14.64
C ALA A 79 0.59 -5.22 13.98
N THR A 80 -0.55 -5.32 14.68
CA THR A 80 -1.87 -5.03 14.13
C THR A 80 -2.62 -4.13 15.11
N TYR A 81 -3.30 -3.12 14.58
CA TYR A 81 -4.18 -2.23 15.34
C TYR A 81 -5.51 -2.12 14.59
N MET A 82 -6.60 -2.34 15.31
CA MET A 82 -7.95 -2.21 14.78
C MET A 82 -8.77 -1.42 15.78
N LYS A 83 -9.61 -0.53 15.29
CA LYS A 83 -10.46 0.31 16.12
C LYS A 83 -11.69 0.73 15.33
N HIS A 84 -12.84 0.76 15.96
CA HIS A 84 -14.03 1.33 15.33
C HIS A 84 -13.86 2.84 15.08
N ALA A 85 -14.02 3.27 13.83
CA ALA A 85 -13.94 4.66 13.37
C ALA A 85 -14.84 4.89 12.14
N TYR A 86 -15.31 6.11 11.96
CA TYR A 86 -16.09 6.56 10.79
C TYR A 86 -15.30 7.60 9.97
N ASP A 87 -14.03 7.31 9.72
CA ASP A 87 -13.13 8.22 9.01
C ASP A 87 -13.34 8.20 7.48
N PHE A 88 -13.60 7.01 6.94
CA PHE A 88 -13.99 6.79 5.55
C PHE A 88 -14.79 5.47 5.48
N TYR A 89 -15.96 5.50 4.85
CA TYR A 89 -16.83 4.33 4.72
C TYR A 89 -17.81 4.48 3.55
N LYS A 90 -18.41 3.38 3.10
CA LYS A 90 -19.38 3.35 1.98
C LYS A 90 -20.75 2.86 2.47
N PRO A 91 -21.55 3.71 3.13
CA PRO A 91 -22.83 3.30 3.70
C PRO A 91 -23.95 3.27 2.65
N ASP A 92 -23.85 4.08 1.60
CA ASP A 92 -24.83 4.16 0.52
C ASP A 92 -24.52 3.11 -0.54
N LEU A 93 -25.30 2.02 -0.53
CA LEU A 93 -25.13 0.91 -1.48
C LEU A 93 -25.56 1.29 -2.91
N SER A 94 -26.24 2.41 -3.09
CA SER A 94 -26.62 2.93 -4.41
C SER A 94 -25.51 3.77 -5.06
N SER A 95 -24.47 4.14 -4.31
CA SER A 95 -23.36 4.97 -4.79
C SER A 95 -22.02 4.24 -4.69
N GLU A 96 -21.12 4.46 -5.65
CA GLU A 96 -19.73 4.02 -5.49
C GLU A 96 -18.92 4.93 -4.56
N TYR A 97 -19.43 6.14 -4.33
CA TYR A 97 -18.71 7.20 -3.64
C TYR A 97 -18.74 6.99 -2.12
N PRO A 98 -17.59 7.19 -1.46
CA PRO A 98 -17.50 7.07 -0.01
C PRO A 98 -18.00 8.33 0.70
N VAL A 99 -18.47 8.14 1.94
CA VAL A 99 -18.55 9.20 2.94
C VAL A 99 -17.17 9.33 3.58
N VAL A 100 -16.60 10.54 3.58
CA VAL A 100 -15.23 10.79 4.03
C VAL A 100 -15.17 11.98 4.97
N ASP A 101 -14.63 11.78 6.17
CA ASP A 101 -14.12 12.84 7.00
C ASP A 101 -12.60 12.95 6.76
N GLY A 102 -12.21 13.92 5.92
CA GLY A 102 -10.82 14.10 5.50
C GLY A 102 -9.86 14.42 6.65
N LYS A 103 -10.33 15.10 7.70
CA LYS A 103 -9.49 15.40 8.86
C LYS A 103 -9.36 14.14 9.72
N LEU A 104 -10.49 13.49 10.03
CA LEU A 104 -10.48 12.27 10.84
C LEU A 104 -9.68 11.15 10.18
N SER A 105 -9.74 10.98 8.86
CA SER A 105 -8.97 9.94 8.13
C SER A 105 -7.46 10.12 8.26
N ILE A 106 -6.95 11.35 8.22
CA ILE A 106 -5.52 11.62 8.46
C ILE A 106 -5.16 11.28 9.92
N GLN A 107 -5.99 11.66 10.89
CA GLN A 107 -5.77 11.35 12.31
C GLN A 107 -5.79 9.83 12.58
N CYS A 108 -6.77 9.13 12.03
CA CYS A 108 -6.92 7.69 12.13
C CYS A 108 -5.72 6.96 11.49
N TYR A 109 -5.27 7.40 10.31
CA TYR A 109 -4.07 6.87 9.67
C TYR A 109 -2.82 7.03 10.54
N LEU A 110 -2.54 8.25 11.03
CA LEU A 110 -1.32 8.52 11.80
C LEU A 110 -1.34 7.87 13.19
N SER A 111 -2.49 7.85 13.87
CA SER A 111 -2.64 7.14 15.15
C SER A 111 -2.50 5.61 14.99
N ALA A 112 -3.02 5.05 13.90
CA ALA A 112 -2.84 3.65 13.57
C ALA A 112 -1.36 3.31 13.26
N LEU A 113 -0.65 4.22 12.60
CA LEU A 113 0.80 4.11 12.38
C LEU A 113 1.58 4.12 13.71
N ASP A 114 1.27 5.05 14.61
CA ASP A 114 1.90 5.11 15.94
C ASP A 114 1.70 3.79 16.70
N ALA A 115 0.45 3.32 16.77
CA ALA A 115 0.11 2.08 17.46
C ALA A 115 0.79 0.85 16.84
N CYS A 116 0.74 0.70 15.51
CA CYS A 116 1.37 -0.42 14.83
C CYS A 116 2.89 -0.40 14.97
N TYR A 117 3.52 0.77 14.88
CA TYR A 117 4.96 0.89 15.03
C TYR A 117 5.39 0.52 16.45
N GLN A 118 4.76 1.09 17.49
CA GLN A 118 5.07 0.77 18.88
C GLN A 118 4.87 -0.72 19.21
N LEU A 119 3.79 -1.33 18.70
CA LEU A 119 3.56 -2.77 18.83
C LEU A 119 4.61 -3.59 18.08
N TYR A 120 5.06 -3.15 16.90
CA TYR A 120 6.13 -3.82 16.14
C TYR A 120 7.44 -3.78 16.94
N ARG A 121 7.82 -2.61 17.47
CA ARG A 121 9.01 -2.45 18.33
C ARG A 121 8.97 -3.41 19.51
N LYS A 122 7.83 -3.46 20.22
CA LYS A 122 7.62 -4.38 21.35
C LYS A 122 7.81 -5.85 20.95
N LYS A 123 7.09 -6.31 19.93
CA LYS A 123 7.17 -7.71 19.47
C LYS A 123 8.57 -8.08 18.97
N PHE A 124 9.24 -7.15 18.30
CA PHE A 124 10.62 -7.35 17.84
C PHE A 124 11.57 -7.54 19.03
N SER A 125 11.50 -6.67 20.03
CA SER A 125 12.33 -6.78 21.24
C SER A 125 12.04 -8.06 22.04
N GLU A 126 10.78 -8.50 22.12
CA GLU A 126 10.41 -9.78 22.77
C GLU A 126 10.98 -10.99 22.00
N ARG A 127 11.03 -10.92 20.67
CA ARG A 127 11.49 -12.02 19.82
C ARG A 127 13.01 -12.03 19.60
N HIS A 128 13.64 -10.87 19.72
CA HIS A 128 15.07 -10.66 19.49
C HIS A 128 15.67 -9.84 20.65
N PRO A 129 15.71 -10.39 21.88
CA PRO A 129 16.14 -9.66 23.08
C PRO A 129 17.60 -9.19 23.00
N ASP A 130 18.43 -9.87 22.21
CA ASP A 130 19.85 -9.56 22.04
C ASP A 130 20.12 -8.51 20.93
N GLN A 131 19.08 -8.08 20.20
CA GLN A 131 19.21 -7.07 19.15
C GLN A 131 18.85 -5.67 19.67
N ALA A 132 19.43 -4.65 19.04
CA ALA A 132 19.12 -3.27 19.35
C ALA A 132 17.61 -2.98 19.19
N PRO A 133 17.04 -2.07 20.02
CA PRO A 133 15.66 -1.66 19.87
C PRO A 133 15.36 -1.15 18.46
N VAL A 134 14.16 -1.46 17.97
CA VAL A 134 13.74 -1.02 16.64
C VAL A 134 13.69 0.51 16.59
N THR A 135 14.29 1.07 15.54
CA THR A 135 14.23 2.47 15.14
C THR A 135 14.02 2.55 13.63
N LEU A 136 13.96 3.76 13.06
CA LEU A 136 14.03 3.97 11.61
C LEU A 136 15.26 3.32 10.95
N ASP A 137 16.36 3.18 11.68
CA ASP A 137 17.60 2.59 11.18
C ASP A 137 17.52 1.07 11.01
N THR A 138 16.55 0.43 11.67
CA THR A 138 16.29 -1.01 11.53
C THR A 138 15.78 -1.41 10.14
N PHE A 139 15.20 -0.46 9.40
CA PHE A 139 14.66 -0.72 8.07
C PHE A 139 15.54 -0.07 7.00
N ASP A 140 15.90 -0.83 5.98
CA ASP A 140 16.61 -0.29 4.82
C ASP A 140 15.68 0.48 3.89
N ALA A 141 14.43 0.05 3.80
CA ALA A 141 13.35 0.74 3.10
C ALA A 141 12.05 0.68 3.90
N LEU A 142 11.20 1.68 3.74
CA LEU A 142 9.88 1.76 4.37
C LEU A 142 8.84 2.09 3.31
N ILE A 143 7.86 1.22 3.15
CA ILE A 143 6.72 1.38 2.25
C ILE A 143 5.42 1.50 3.04
N PHE A 144 4.48 2.25 2.50
CA PHE A 144 3.24 2.61 3.16
C PHE A 144 2.07 2.44 2.19
N HIS A 145 0.87 2.20 2.71
CA HIS A 145 -0.34 2.55 1.96
C HIS A 145 -0.25 4.03 1.55
N SER A 146 -0.36 4.30 0.25
CA SER A 146 -0.17 5.63 -0.32
C SER A 146 -1.48 6.16 -0.91
N PRO A 147 -2.36 6.78 -0.11
CA PRO A 147 -3.52 7.48 -0.65
C PRO A 147 -3.11 8.72 -1.46
N TYR A 148 -2.01 9.36 -1.07
CA TYR A 148 -1.29 10.37 -1.83
C TYR A 148 0.12 10.55 -1.25
N CYS A 149 1.09 10.90 -2.10
CA CYS A 149 2.52 10.89 -1.74
C CYS A 149 2.88 11.78 -0.55
N LYS A 150 2.17 12.90 -0.36
CA LYS A 150 2.45 13.82 0.77
C LYS A 150 2.16 13.18 2.12
N LEU A 151 1.12 12.35 2.24
CA LEU A 151 0.84 11.65 3.51
C LEU A 151 1.95 10.65 3.84
N VAL A 152 2.52 9.99 2.83
CA VAL A 152 3.63 9.05 3.05
C VAL A 152 4.88 9.77 3.54
N GLN A 153 5.18 10.96 3.00
CA GLN A 153 6.27 11.79 3.51
C GLN A 153 6.07 12.17 4.99
N LYS A 154 4.84 12.55 5.37
CA LYS A 154 4.48 12.81 6.77
C LYS A 154 4.58 11.55 7.63
N SER A 155 4.23 10.39 7.08
CA SER A 155 4.24 9.10 7.78
C SER A 155 5.64 8.69 8.20
N LEU A 156 6.64 8.83 7.32
CA LEU A 156 8.02 8.55 7.70
C LEU A 156 8.51 9.51 8.79
N ALA A 157 8.24 10.81 8.65
CA ALA A 157 8.57 11.80 9.68
C ALA A 157 7.87 11.47 11.02
N ARG A 158 6.66 10.91 10.98
CA ARG A 158 5.91 10.44 12.14
C ARG A 158 6.56 9.26 12.84
N ILE A 159 7.14 8.30 12.12
CA ILE A 159 7.97 7.24 12.72
C ILE A 159 9.19 7.88 13.40
N GLY A 160 9.82 8.87 12.76
CA GLY A 160 10.93 9.62 13.36
C GLY A 160 10.56 10.37 14.65
N LEU A 161 9.33 10.87 14.75
CA LEU A 161 8.77 11.42 15.97
C LEU A 161 8.50 10.36 17.04
N ASN A 162 8.04 9.16 16.65
CA ASN A 162 7.91 8.04 17.61
C ASN A 162 9.29 7.68 18.20
N ASP A 163 10.32 7.59 17.36
CA ASP A 163 11.69 7.34 17.81
C ASP A 163 12.17 8.41 18.81
N PHE A 164 11.83 9.68 18.57
CA PHE A 164 12.14 10.78 19.48
C PHE A 164 11.39 10.64 20.81
N VAL A 165 10.06 10.49 20.77
CA VAL A 165 9.21 10.42 21.97
C VAL A 165 9.58 9.23 22.84
N LEU A 166 9.90 8.09 22.23
CA LEU A 166 10.19 6.85 22.92
C LEU A 166 11.67 6.69 23.30
N ALA A 167 12.55 7.61 22.87
CA ALA A 167 13.94 7.67 23.30
C ALA A 167 14.06 8.27 24.71
N THR A 168 15.02 7.75 25.48
CA THR A 168 15.48 8.33 26.74
C THR A 168 16.09 9.72 26.51
N ALA A 169 16.21 10.53 27.59
CA ALA A 169 16.82 11.85 27.48
C ALA A 169 18.25 11.81 26.89
N ALA A 170 19.05 10.82 27.30
CA ALA A 170 20.42 10.63 26.79
C ALA A 170 20.43 10.29 25.29
N GLU A 171 19.54 9.39 24.84
CA GLU A 171 19.41 9.04 23.42
C GLU A 171 18.91 10.23 22.58
N ARG A 172 18.01 11.05 23.13
CA ARG A 172 17.54 12.27 22.45
C ARG A 172 18.69 13.23 22.19
N THR A 173 19.50 13.52 23.20
CA THR A 173 20.68 14.39 23.08
C THR A 173 21.71 13.84 22.08
N ALA A 174 21.86 12.52 22.01
CA ALA A 174 22.81 11.88 21.09
C ALA A 174 22.32 11.87 19.63
N ARG A 175 21.01 11.69 19.40
CA ARG A 175 20.45 11.41 18.06
C ARG A 175 19.77 12.61 17.39
N PHE A 176 19.34 13.61 18.16
CA PHE A 176 18.54 14.72 17.65
C PHE A 176 19.23 16.07 17.87
N PRO A 177 19.09 17.03 16.94
CA PRO A 177 19.57 18.39 17.15
C PRO A 177 18.98 19.00 18.42
N SER A 178 19.78 19.77 19.17
CA SER A 178 19.36 20.40 20.44
C SER A 178 18.06 21.20 20.30
N GLN A 179 17.90 21.92 19.19
CA GLN A 179 16.67 22.68 18.89
C GLN A 179 15.41 21.81 18.90
N ILE A 180 15.45 20.62 18.28
CA ILE A 180 14.32 19.66 18.31
C ILE A 180 14.15 19.08 19.71
N GLY A 181 15.27 18.74 20.36
CA GLY A 181 15.29 18.20 21.72
C GLY A 181 14.63 19.10 22.75
N GLU A 182 14.93 20.40 22.69
CA GLU A 182 14.40 21.42 23.60
C GLU A 182 12.96 21.79 23.26
N GLN A 183 12.68 22.12 21.99
CA GLN A 183 11.36 22.61 21.57
C GLN A 183 10.25 21.57 21.78
N PHE A 184 10.55 20.29 21.61
CA PHE A 184 9.55 19.22 21.66
C PHE A 184 9.75 18.26 22.84
N ALA A 185 10.53 18.63 23.87
CA ALA A 185 10.92 17.75 24.98
C ALA A 185 9.74 17.00 25.64
N THR A 186 8.59 17.65 25.78
CA THR A 186 7.38 17.14 26.47
C THR A 186 6.26 16.75 25.51
N VAL A 187 6.55 16.68 24.21
CA VAL A 187 5.55 16.41 23.18
C VAL A 187 4.94 15.02 23.34
N ARG A 188 3.63 14.93 23.15
CA ARG A 188 2.89 13.66 23.08
C ARG A 188 2.39 13.42 21.67
N LEU A 189 2.38 12.16 21.25
CA LEU A 189 1.98 11.79 19.89
C LEU A 189 0.52 12.18 19.64
N GLU A 190 -0.37 11.91 20.59
CA GLU A 190 -1.80 12.16 20.48
C GLU A 190 -2.19 13.64 20.29
N ASP A 191 -1.32 14.57 20.70
CA ASP A 191 -1.56 16.01 20.59
C ASP A 191 -1.07 16.61 19.26
N THR A 192 -0.36 15.82 18.43
CA THR A 192 0.46 16.37 17.32
C THR A 192 0.03 15.98 15.92
N TYR A 193 -1.12 15.31 15.75
CA TYR A 193 -1.56 14.86 14.42
C TYR A 193 -1.72 16.00 13.40
N PHE A 194 -1.97 17.23 13.86
CA PHE A 194 -2.12 18.42 13.03
C PHE A 194 -1.24 19.59 13.50
N ASP A 195 -0.27 19.33 14.37
CA ASP A 195 0.69 20.34 14.80
C ASP A 195 1.66 20.64 13.65
N ARG A 196 1.59 21.86 13.13
CA ARG A 196 2.37 22.27 11.95
C ARG A 196 3.84 22.47 12.26
N ASP A 197 4.19 22.82 13.50
CA ASP A 197 5.57 23.04 13.91
C ASP A 197 6.28 21.69 14.08
N VAL A 198 5.62 20.73 14.72
CA VAL A 198 6.09 19.33 14.81
C VAL A 198 6.20 18.73 13.41
N GLU A 199 5.17 18.86 12.57
CA GLU A 199 5.21 18.37 11.20
C GLU A 199 6.40 18.95 10.44
N LYS A 200 6.57 20.28 10.43
CA LYS A 200 7.65 20.94 9.71
C LYS A 200 9.03 20.52 10.22
N ALA A 201 9.21 20.46 11.53
CA ALA A 201 10.49 20.11 12.14
C ALA A 201 10.90 18.68 11.78
N PHE A 202 10.02 17.70 11.98
CA PHE A 202 10.34 16.29 11.73
C PHE A 202 10.40 15.97 10.24
N MET A 203 9.58 16.60 9.40
CA MET A 203 9.71 16.45 7.95
C MET A 203 11.03 17.01 7.42
N THR A 204 11.53 18.08 8.01
CA THR A 204 12.85 18.66 7.64
C THR A 204 13.97 17.75 8.12
N GLN A 205 13.93 17.31 9.39
CA GLN A 205 14.92 16.42 9.99
C GLN A 205 15.07 15.11 9.22
N TYR A 206 13.95 14.52 8.77
CA TYR A 206 13.92 13.23 8.09
C TYR A 206 13.82 13.33 6.56
N ALA A 207 14.07 14.51 5.96
CA ALA A 207 13.99 14.70 4.51
C ALA A 207 14.98 13.81 3.73
N SER A 208 16.23 13.70 4.20
CA SER A 208 17.25 12.83 3.59
C SER A 208 16.91 11.35 3.75
N VAL A 209 16.42 10.96 4.93
CA VAL A 209 15.96 9.60 5.24
C VAL A 209 14.78 9.23 4.34
N PHE A 210 13.83 10.13 4.13
CA PHE A 210 12.72 9.93 3.18
C PHE A 210 13.21 9.71 1.76
N LYS A 211 14.14 10.54 1.29
CA LYS A 211 14.73 10.38 -0.03
C LYS A 211 15.40 9.01 -0.20
N ALA A 212 16.12 8.55 0.83
CA ALA A 212 16.86 7.29 0.80
C ALA A 212 15.98 6.04 0.95
N LYS A 213 15.00 6.04 1.88
CA LYS A 213 14.30 4.84 2.32
C LYS A 213 12.87 4.69 1.77
N THR A 214 12.26 5.75 1.22
CA THR A 214 10.82 5.73 0.89
C THR A 214 10.47 6.41 -0.43
N ALA A 215 11.14 7.49 -0.84
CA ALA A 215 10.74 8.27 -2.02
C ALA A 215 10.64 7.42 -3.30
N ARG A 216 11.58 6.47 -3.47
CA ARG A 216 11.60 5.52 -4.60
C ARG A 216 10.36 4.63 -4.66
N SER A 217 9.78 4.27 -3.51
CA SER A 217 8.56 3.45 -3.48
C SER A 217 7.31 4.20 -3.94
N LEU A 218 7.38 5.51 -4.17
CA LEU A 218 6.22 6.33 -4.52
C LEU A 218 6.05 6.55 -6.02
N HIS A 219 6.93 5.99 -6.86
CA HIS A 219 6.90 6.24 -8.30
C HIS A 219 5.54 5.88 -8.93
N LEU A 220 5.04 4.65 -8.75
CA LEU A 220 3.74 4.26 -9.31
C LEU A 220 2.58 5.00 -8.65
N ALA A 221 2.64 5.26 -7.34
CA ALA A 221 1.61 6.02 -6.63
C ALA A 221 1.49 7.47 -7.18
N ALA A 222 2.61 8.12 -7.51
CA ALA A 222 2.62 9.45 -8.10
C ALA A 222 2.10 9.46 -9.55
N GLN A 223 2.22 8.34 -10.25
CA GLN A 223 1.86 8.22 -11.67
C GLN A 223 0.44 7.69 -11.89
N VAL A 224 -0.11 6.91 -10.95
CA VAL A 224 -1.42 6.22 -11.09
C VAL A 224 -2.44 6.64 -10.02
N GLY A 225 -1.99 7.22 -8.91
CA GLY A 225 -2.86 7.64 -7.81
C GLY A 225 -3.19 6.51 -6.84
N ASN A 226 -4.24 6.68 -6.03
CA ASN A 226 -4.61 5.72 -5.00
C ASN A 226 -5.30 4.50 -5.61
N MET A 227 -4.70 3.33 -5.45
CA MET A 227 -5.31 2.07 -5.89
C MET A 227 -6.14 1.38 -4.79
N TYR A 228 -6.29 1.94 -3.59
CA TYR A 228 -6.81 1.24 -2.40
C TYR A 228 -6.00 0.00 -2.01
N THR A 229 -6.56 -1.21 -2.03
CA THR A 229 -5.92 -2.43 -1.51
C THR A 229 -4.57 -2.77 -2.13
N PRO A 230 -4.29 -2.51 -3.42
CA PRO A 230 -2.98 -2.72 -4.03
C PRO A 230 -1.98 -1.61 -3.73
N SER A 231 -2.39 -0.48 -3.14
CA SER A 231 -1.54 0.73 -3.03
C SER A 231 -0.21 0.49 -2.30
N VAL A 232 -0.20 -0.26 -1.20
CA VAL A 232 1.07 -0.60 -0.52
C VAL A 232 1.93 -1.56 -1.35
N TYR A 233 1.31 -2.43 -2.14
CA TYR A 233 1.99 -3.40 -2.99
C TYR A 233 2.51 -2.78 -4.30
N SER A 234 1.83 -1.77 -4.84
CA SER A 234 2.37 -0.95 -5.92
C SER A 234 3.57 -0.12 -5.43
N CYS A 235 3.59 0.26 -4.14
CA CYS A 235 4.79 0.84 -3.54
C CYS A 235 5.95 -0.17 -3.44
N LEU A 236 5.66 -1.44 -3.10
CA LEU A 236 6.66 -2.51 -3.15
C LEU A 236 7.20 -2.72 -4.56
N VAL A 237 6.33 -2.81 -5.57
CA VAL A 237 6.74 -2.93 -6.98
C VAL A 237 7.60 -1.73 -7.39
N SER A 238 7.20 -0.50 -7.04
CA SER A 238 7.96 0.72 -7.32
C SER A 238 9.38 0.68 -6.72
N LEU A 239 9.50 0.21 -5.48
CA LEU A 239 10.78 0.03 -4.82
C LEU A 239 11.65 -1.00 -5.56
N LEU A 240 11.07 -2.13 -5.96
CA LEU A 240 11.78 -3.20 -6.66
C LEU A 240 12.28 -2.76 -8.03
N ILE A 241 11.42 -2.18 -8.88
CA ILE A 241 11.81 -1.77 -10.23
C ILE A 241 12.74 -0.56 -10.24
N GLY A 242 12.69 0.29 -9.21
CA GLY A 242 13.50 1.50 -9.12
C GLY A 242 14.85 1.32 -8.42
N SER A 243 15.16 0.12 -7.92
CA SER A 243 16.42 -0.19 -7.22
C SER A 243 17.26 -1.15 -8.04
N GLU A 244 18.57 -1.16 -7.84
CA GLU A 244 19.44 -2.22 -8.37
C GLU A 244 19.33 -3.50 -7.55
N VAL A 245 19.82 -4.63 -8.06
CA VAL A 245 19.80 -5.91 -7.31
C VAL A 245 20.66 -5.77 -6.05
N ASP A 246 21.87 -5.24 -6.19
CA ASP A 246 22.85 -5.16 -5.10
C ASP A 246 22.44 -4.16 -4.01
N GLU A 247 21.59 -3.18 -4.32
CA GLU A 247 21.00 -2.28 -3.31
C GLU A 247 20.01 -3.00 -2.38
N LEU A 248 19.42 -4.12 -2.82
CA LEU A 248 18.32 -4.82 -2.14
C LEU A 248 18.75 -6.11 -1.43
N LEU A 249 19.92 -6.68 -1.71
CA LEU A 249 20.33 -7.97 -1.15
C LEU A 249 20.40 -7.93 0.39
N GLY A 250 19.73 -8.89 1.04
CA GLY A 250 19.71 -9.02 2.49
C GLY A 250 19.00 -7.88 3.23
N LYS A 251 18.33 -6.97 2.52
CA LYS A 251 17.71 -5.77 3.09
C LYS A 251 16.41 -6.08 3.81
N ARG A 252 16.08 -5.26 4.81
CA ARG A 252 14.79 -5.31 5.50
C ARG A 252 13.88 -4.17 5.03
N ILE A 253 12.71 -4.53 4.52
CA ILE A 253 11.67 -3.60 4.07
C ILE A 253 10.56 -3.56 5.13
N GLY A 254 10.35 -2.41 5.77
CA GLY A 254 9.20 -2.18 6.64
C GLY A 254 7.96 -1.86 5.81
N VAL A 255 6.81 -2.44 6.18
CA VAL A 255 5.55 -2.31 5.46
C VAL A 255 4.46 -1.84 6.42
N PHE A 256 3.83 -0.71 6.12
CA PHE A 256 2.62 -0.26 6.83
C PHE A 256 1.41 -0.29 5.90
N SER A 257 0.44 -1.15 6.22
CA SER A 257 -0.85 -1.22 5.54
C SER A 257 -1.96 -0.68 6.42
N TYR A 258 -2.84 0.12 5.83
CA TYR A 258 -3.94 0.80 6.49
C TYR A 258 -5.21 0.67 5.66
N GLY A 259 -6.36 0.48 6.30
CA GLY A 259 -7.68 0.67 5.73
C GLY A 259 -8.60 1.32 6.76
N SER A 260 -9.35 2.34 6.34
CA SER A 260 -10.32 3.06 7.17
C SER A 260 -11.40 2.16 7.77
N GLY A 261 -12.05 2.63 8.85
CA GLY A 261 -13.04 1.87 9.62
C GLY A 261 -12.65 1.44 11.04
N LEU A 262 -11.40 1.19 11.45
CA LEU A 262 -10.15 1.01 10.73
C LEU A 262 -9.48 -0.33 11.11
N ALA A 263 -8.70 -0.85 10.18
CA ALA A 263 -7.77 -1.96 10.39
C ALA A 263 -6.41 -1.61 9.79
N SER A 264 -5.33 -1.90 10.51
CA SER A 264 -3.97 -1.66 10.04
C SER A 264 -3.00 -2.71 10.57
N SER A 265 -1.91 -2.91 9.82
CA SER A 265 -0.78 -3.70 10.28
C SER A 265 0.54 -3.08 9.84
N MET A 266 1.54 -3.18 10.71
CA MET A 266 2.95 -3.03 10.37
C MET A 266 3.64 -4.39 10.45
N TYR A 267 4.40 -4.72 9.42
CA TYR A 267 5.24 -5.92 9.34
C TYR A 267 6.50 -5.60 8.54
N SER A 268 7.38 -6.57 8.37
CA SER A 268 8.57 -6.41 7.55
C SER A 268 8.82 -7.61 6.66
N LEU A 269 9.54 -7.35 5.57
CA LEU A 269 10.00 -8.33 4.61
C LEU A 269 11.54 -8.33 4.63
N SER A 270 12.14 -9.51 4.70
CA SER A 270 13.56 -9.72 4.44
C SER A 270 13.77 -10.11 2.97
N VAL A 271 14.62 -9.39 2.27
CA VAL A 271 15.04 -9.71 0.90
C VAL A 271 16.13 -10.77 0.95
N THR A 272 16.07 -11.75 0.06
CA THR A 272 17.10 -12.78 -0.07
C THR A 272 18.51 -12.20 -0.27
N ALA A 273 19.53 -12.88 0.26
CA ALA A 273 20.94 -12.61 -0.05
C ALA A 273 21.40 -13.33 -1.34
N ASP A 274 20.57 -14.19 -1.91
CA ASP A 274 20.80 -14.88 -3.18
C ASP A 274 20.58 -13.91 -4.36
N ARG A 275 21.69 -13.45 -4.95
CA ARG A 275 21.71 -12.46 -6.03
C ARG A 275 20.96 -12.92 -7.28
N GLU A 276 21.16 -14.18 -7.69
CA GLU A 276 20.56 -14.72 -8.91
C GLU A 276 19.04 -14.84 -8.75
N ARG A 277 18.59 -15.34 -7.60
CA ARG A 277 17.15 -15.44 -7.29
C ARG A 277 16.47 -14.08 -7.26
N LEU A 278 17.12 -13.06 -6.68
CA LEU A 278 16.55 -11.72 -6.66
C LEU A 278 16.53 -11.09 -8.07
N ALA A 279 17.58 -11.29 -8.86
CA ALA A 279 17.64 -10.81 -10.24
C ALA A 279 16.54 -11.46 -11.11
N GLU A 280 16.34 -12.77 -10.97
CA GLU A 280 15.26 -13.51 -11.62
C GLU A 280 13.89 -12.92 -11.27
N PHE A 281 13.61 -12.77 -9.98
CA PHE A 281 12.35 -12.24 -9.49
C PHE A 281 12.08 -10.83 -10.02
N LYS A 282 13.08 -9.96 -10.01
CA LYS A 282 12.95 -8.59 -10.52
C LYS A 282 12.73 -8.54 -12.02
N ARG A 283 13.33 -9.44 -12.80
CA ARG A 283 13.14 -9.48 -14.25
C ARG A 283 11.68 -9.70 -14.64
N GLN A 284 10.92 -10.40 -13.81
CA GLN A 284 9.47 -10.59 -13.99
C GLN A 284 8.68 -9.28 -13.88
N LEU A 285 9.28 -8.18 -13.40
CA LEU A 285 8.65 -6.86 -13.28
C LEU A 285 9.08 -5.87 -14.38
N ASN A 286 9.94 -6.28 -15.31
CA ASN A 286 10.48 -5.38 -16.35
C ASN A 286 9.40 -4.81 -17.29
N TYR A 287 8.22 -5.41 -17.33
CA TYR A 287 7.09 -4.92 -18.12
C TYR A 287 6.42 -3.67 -17.53
N VAL A 288 6.62 -3.39 -16.23
CA VAL A 288 5.85 -2.37 -15.50
C VAL A 288 6.11 -0.96 -16.03
N GLN A 289 7.39 -0.57 -16.15
CA GLN A 289 7.74 0.78 -16.64
C GLN A 289 7.31 1.01 -18.10
N PRO A 290 7.58 0.09 -19.05
CA PRO A 290 7.07 0.21 -20.41
C PRO A 290 5.54 0.36 -20.49
N LEU A 291 4.76 -0.38 -19.70
CA LEU A 291 3.31 -0.22 -19.68
C LEU A 291 2.87 1.12 -19.09
N LEU A 292 3.57 1.62 -18.08
CA LEU A 292 3.27 2.93 -17.49
C LEU A 292 3.48 4.06 -18.50
N ASP A 293 4.53 3.99 -19.30
CA ASP A 293 4.90 4.98 -20.31
C ASP A 293 4.00 4.92 -21.56
N ARG A 294 3.42 3.74 -21.86
CA ARG A 294 2.48 3.53 -22.98
C ARG A 294 1.06 4.04 -22.70
N ARG A 295 0.77 4.55 -21.50
CA ARG A 295 -0.58 5.05 -21.16
C ARG A 295 -0.94 6.28 -22.02
N ILE A 296 -2.21 6.38 -22.33
CA ILE A 296 -2.76 7.50 -23.10
C ILE A 296 -3.23 8.58 -22.14
N LYS A 297 -2.72 9.81 -22.34
CA LYS A 297 -3.20 10.98 -21.61
C LYS A 297 -4.57 11.39 -22.15
N VAL A 298 -5.53 11.57 -21.26
CA VAL A 298 -6.90 12.01 -21.56
C VAL A 298 -7.09 13.44 -21.04
N ASP A 299 -7.82 14.28 -21.76
CA ASP A 299 -8.13 15.64 -21.33
C ASP A 299 -9.02 15.62 -20.06
N PRO A 300 -8.85 16.55 -19.10
CA PRO A 300 -9.70 16.61 -17.91
C PRO A 300 -11.21 16.68 -18.19
N ALA A 301 -11.64 17.30 -19.30
CA ALA A 301 -13.04 17.33 -19.69
C ALA A 301 -13.56 15.94 -20.10
N ASP A 302 -12.79 15.23 -20.92
CA ASP A 302 -13.10 13.86 -21.35
C ASP A 302 -13.11 12.90 -20.15
N PHE A 303 -12.14 13.02 -19.25
CA PHE A 303 -12.12 12.26 -17.99
C PHE A 303 -13.39 12.51 -17.15
N THR A 304 -13.85 13.76 -17.07
CA THR A 304 -15.06 14.10 -16.33
C THR A 304 -16.29 13.45 -16.97
N ALA A 305 -16.42 13.50 -18.30
CA ALA A 305 -17.50 12.83 -19.02
C ALA A 305 -17.48 11.30 -18.81
N LEU A 306 -16.31 10.67 -18.78
CA LEU A 306 -16.17 9.24 -18.48
C LEU A 306 -16.62 8.90 -17.06
N MET A 307 -16.38 9.77 -16.07
CA MET A 307 -16.87 9.58 -14.70
C MET A 307 -18.40 9.68 -14.64
N GLU A 308 -19.02 10.58 -15.40
CA GLU A 308 -20.49 10.68 -15.48
C GLU A 308 -21.11 9.42 -16.11
N ILE A 309 -20.48 8.86 -17.14
CA ILE A 309 -20.89 7.57 -17.74
C ILE A 309 -20.82 6.45 -16.69
N ARG A 310 -19.75 6.39 -15.90
CA ARG A 310 -19.60 5.40 -14.84
C ARG A 310 -20.69 5.52 -13.79
N GLU A 311 -20.93 6.74 -13.30
CA GLU A 311 -21.96 7.02 -12.28
C GLU A 311 -23.36 6.62 -12.78
N LYS A 312 -23.71 7.00 -14.01
CA LYS A 312 -25.00 6.65 -14.63
C LYS A 312 -25.23 5.15 -14.72
N ASN A 313 -24.18 4.37 -14.99
CA ASN A 313 -24.30 2.94 -15.31
C ASN A 313 -23.91 2.01 -14.15
N ASN A 314 -23.62 2.53 -12.95
CA ASN A 314 -23.16 1.74 -11.81
C ASN A 314 -24.07 0.54 -11.46
N HIS A 315 -25.40 0.72 -11.59
CA HIS A 315 -26.42 -0.31 -11.32
C HIS A 315 -27.23 -0.69 -12.58
N ALA A 316 -26.75 -0.36 -13.77
CA ALA A 316 -27.50 -0.58 -14.99
C ALA A 316 -27.52 -2.06 -15.41
N ALA A 317 -28.72 -2.59 -15.68
CA ALA A 317 -28.95 -3.91 -16.27
C ALA A 317 -30.25 -3.89 -17.09
N PRO A 318 -30.25 -4.33 -18.37
CA PRO A 318 -29.08 -4.72 -19.16
C PRO A 318 -28.19 -3.52 -19.52
N TYR A 319 -26.91 -3.76 -19.79
CA TYR A 319 -25.95 -2.73 -20.18
C TYR A 319 -24.81 -3.31 -21.04
N GLU A 320 -24.46 -2.60 -22.11
CA GLU A 320 -23.24 -2.87 -22.89
C GLU A 320 -22.32 -1.64 -22.79
N PRO A 321 -21.06 -1.82 -22.30
CA PRO A 321 -20.12 -0.71 -22.24
C PRO A 321 -19.83 -0.10 -23.60
N SER A 322 -19.87 1.22 -23.68
CA SER A 322 -19.67 1.98 -24.93
C SER A 322 -18.23 2.42 -25.18
N GLY A 323 -17.29 2.08 -24.29
CA GLY A 323 -15.88 2.45 -24.43
C GLY A 323 -15.19 1.65 -25.54
N SER A 324 -14.28 2.28 -26.29
CA SER A 324 -13.45 1.56 -27.26
C SER A 324 -12.54 0.56 -26.55
N VAL A 325 -12.42 -0.64 -27.10
CA VAL A 325 -11.49 -1.67 -26.63
C VAL A 325 -10.06 -1.44 -27.13
N ASP A 326 -9.87 -0.58 -28.13
CA ASP A 326 -8.56 -0.31 -28.75
C ASP A 326 -7.61 0.45 -27.83
N VAL A 327 -8.15 1.09 -26.78
CA VAL A 327 -7.37 1.82 -25.77
C VAL A 327 -6.77 0.90 -24.70
N LEU A 328 -7.20 -0.36 -24.67
CA LEU A 328 -6.77 -1.32 -23.66
C LEU A 328 -5.46 -1.98 -24.08
N PHE A 329 -4.62 -2.33 -23.09
CA PHE A 329 -3.40 -3.08 -23.37
C PHE A 329 -3.73 -4.47 -23.91
N PRO A 330 -2.89 -5.03 -24.80
CA PRO A 330 -3.02 -6.41 -25.27
C PRO A 330 -3.13 -7.40 -24.11
N GLY A 331 -4.04 -8.37 -24.22
CA GLY A 331 -4.31 -9.35 -23.17
C GLY A 331 -5.18 -8.86 -22.01
N THR A 332 -5.63 -7.59 -22.00
CA THR A 332 -6.55 -7.06 -20.97
C THR A 332 -7.93 -7.71 -21.08
N TYR A 333 -8.48 -8.14 -19.94
CA TYR A 333 -9.88 -8.55 -19.83
C TYR A 333 -10.78 -7.31 -19.68
N TYR A 334 -11.92 -7.29 -20.37
CA TYR A 334 -12.88 -6.20 -20.29
C TYR A 334 -14.32 -6.71 -20.16
N LEU A 335 -15.19 -5.88 -19.57
CA LEU A 335 -16.62 -6.14 -19.49
C LEU A 335 -17.24 -5.98 -20.88
N LYS A 336 -17.81 -7.05 -21.41
CA LYS A 336 -18.50 -7.06 -22.71
C LYS A 336 -19.97 -6.66 -22.57
N ALA A 337 -20.67 -7.24 -21.58
CA ALA A 337 -22.08 -7.00 -21.36
C ALA A 337 -22.50 -7.37 -19.93
N VAL A 338 -23.56 -6.72 -19.48
CA VAL A 338 -24.36 -7.06 -18.29
C VAL A 338 -25.78 -7.37 -18.78
N ASP A 339 -26.29 -8.55 -18.50
CA ASP A 339 -27.66 -8.90 -18.91
C ASP A 339 -28.72 -8.43 -17.91
N SER A 340 -30.00 -8.66 -18.21
CA SER A 340 -31.13 -8.26 -17.36
C SER A 340 -31.15 -8.93 -15.98
N MET A 341 -30.37 -9.99 -15.77
CA MET A 341 -30.20 -10.68 -14.48
C MET A 341 -28.89 -10.28 -13.79
N HIS A 342 -28.24 -9.20 -14.23
CA HIS A 342 -26.97 -8.69 -13.69
C HIS A 342 -25.77 -9.64 -13.86
N ARG A 343 -25.87 -10.65 -14.73
CA ARG A 343 -24.73 -11.54 -15.03
C ARG A 343 -23.77 -10.80 -15.96
N ARG A 344 -22.48 -10.86 -15.65
CA ARG A 344 -21.42 -10.14 -16.38
C ARG A 344 -20.67 -11.09 -17.31
N THR A 345 -20.55 -10.71 -18.57
CA THR A 345 -19.74 -11.41 -19.58
C THR A 345 -18.47 -10.63 -19.85
N TYR A 346 -17.33 -11.32 -19.92
CA TYR A 346 -16.03 -10.72 -20.16
C TYR A 346 -15.39 -11.27 -21.43
N GLU A 347 -14.69 -10.41 -22.15
CA GLU A 347 -13.85 -10.77 -23.29
C GLU A 347 -12.41 -10.32 -23.01
N ARG A 348 -11.46 -10.75 -23.85
CA ARG A 348 -10.05 -10.43 -23.70
C ARG A 348 -9.51 -9.86 -24.99
N VAL A 349 -8.83 -8.72 -24.90
CA VAL A 349 -8.06 -8.19 -26.03
C VAL A 349 -7.01 -9.23 -26.43
N PRO A 350 -6.82 -9.53 -27.73
CA PRO A 350 -5.78 -10.46 -28.16
C PRO A 350 -4.42 -10.10 -27.51
N PRO A 351 -3.67 -11.09 -27.00
CA PRO A 351 -2.33 -10.83 -26.46
C PRO A 351 -1.39 -10.38 -27.59
N GLU A 352 -0.38 -9.57 -27.24
CA GLU A 352 0.73 -9.28 -28.15
C GLU A 352 1.37 -10.62 -28.56
N GLN A 353 1.46 -10.89 -29.87
CA GLN A 353 2.23 -12.03 -30.36
C GLN A 353 3.70 -11.80 -30.00
N PRO A 354 4.42 -12.81 -29.49
CA PRO A 354 5.85 -12.65 -29.26
C PRO A 354 6.52 -12.25 -30.57
N ALA A 355 7.35 -11.19 -30.53
CA ALA A 355 8.17 -10.82 -31.67
C ALA A 355 9.03 -12.04 -32.03
N SER A 356 8.87 -12.53 -33.26
CA SER A 356 9.58 -13.67 -33.83
C SER A 356 11.08 -13.52 -33.83
#